data_AF-A0A089QF91-F1
#
_entry.id   AF-A0A089QF91-F1
#
_cell.length_a   1.000
_cell.length_b   1.000
_cell.length_c   1.000
_cell.angle_alpha   90.00
_cell.angle_beta   90.00
_cell.angle_gamma   90.00
#
_symmetry.space_group_name_H-M   'P 1'
#
loop_
_entity.id
_entity.type
_entity.pdbx_description
1 polymer ?
#
loop_
_entity_poly.entity_id
_entity_poly.type
_entity_poly.pdbx_seq_one_letter_code
_entity_poly.pdbx_strand_id
1 'polypeptide(L)'
;MILDLMLAYDQELRATYNFIQSLKRAYNQRDFTTFFQLLELRPDSVSHYTIHCCQVLARYKEGIKRGFETKFSNGRTEGINNRIKTIKRVACGYRYFTAFKTRIYLTGENSYLRINTT
;
A
#
# COMPACT_ATOMS: atom_id res chain seq x y z
N MET A 1 -8.69 25.67 7.22
CA MET A 1 -9.28 26.84 6.52
C MET A 1 -9.80 26.47 5.13
N ILE A 2 -8.98 25.96 4.20
CA ILE A 2 -9.47 25.53 2.86
C ILE A 2 -10.12 24.13 2.93
N LEU A 3 -9.51 23.18 3.63
CA LEU A 3 -10.08 21.83 3.79
C LEU A 3 -11.46 21.89 4.46
N ASP A 4 -11.57 22.63 5.58
CA ASP A 4 -12.85 22.79 6.29
C ASP A 4 -13.93 23.42 5.42
N LEU A 5 -13.54 24.37 4.55
CA LEU A 5 -14.45 24.98 3.58
C LEU A 5 -14.93 23.96 2.53
N MET A 6 -14.02 23.15 1.97
CA MET A 6 -14.37 22.10 1.01
C MET A 6 -15.29 21.03 1.63
N LEU A 7 -15.01 20.64 2.87
CA LEU A 7 -15.84 19.67 3.61
C LEU A 7 -17.18 20.28 4.06
N ALA A 8 -17.27 21.61 4.23
CA ALA A 8 -18.54 22.28 4.49
C ALA A 8 -19.42 22.34 3.23
N TYR A 9 -18.81 22.42 2.06
CA TYR A 9 -19.51 22.58 0.78
C TYR A 9 -20.17 21.28 0.29
N ASP A 10 -19.50 20.14 0.48
CA ASP A 10 -19.96 18.84 -0.03
C ASP A 10 -20.08 17.80 1.10
N GLN A 11 -21.31 17.32 1.30
CA GLN A 11 -21.65 16.37 2.36
C GLN A 11 -21.06 14.97 2.11
N GLU A 12 -21.05 14.50 0.85
CA GLU A 12 -20.49 13.19 0.48
C GLU A 12 -18.97 13.20 0.67
N LEU A 13 -18.31 14.28 0.24
CA LEU A 13 -16.88 14.48 0.43
C LEU A 13 -16.52 14.48 1.91
N ARG A 14 -17.30 15.19 2.74
CA ARG A 14 -17.10 15.22 4.19
C ARG A 14 -17.26 13.85 4.83
N ALA A 15 -18.33 13.15 4.51
CA ALA A 15 -18.57 11.81 5.04
C ALA A 15 -17.46 10.83 4.62
N THR A 16 -17.08 10.86 3.35
CA THR A 16 -16.00 10.03 2.79
C THR A 16 -14.66 10.34 3.45
N TYR A 17 -14.31 11.62 3.60
CA TYR A 17 -13.10 12.05 4.27
C TYR A 17 -13.03 11.55 5.71
N ASN A 18 -14.10 11.77 6.50
CA ASN A 18 -14.17 11.35 7.89
C ASN A 18 -14.07 9.83 8.01
N PHE A 19 -14.72 9.09 7.12
CA PHE A 19 -14.68 7.64 7.09
C PHE A 19 -13.26 7.11 6.81
N ILE A 20 -12.58 7.65 5.78
CA ILE A 20 -11.18 7.32 5.47
C ILE A 20 -10.27 7.68 6.65
N GLN A 21 -10.51 8.80 7.33
CA GLN A 21 -9.72 9.21 8.48
C GLN A 21 -9.88 8.25 9.67
N SER A 22 -11.09 7.73 9.89
CA SER A 22 -11.35 6.67 10.88
C SER A 22 -10.59 5.39 10.55
N LEU A 23 -10.61 4.95 9.29
CA LEU A 23 -9.83 3.80 8.82
C LEU A 23 -8.32 3.99 9.04
N LYS A 24 -7.78 5.15 8.65
CA LYS A 24 -6.36 5.50 8.86
C LYS A 24 -5.99 5.50 10.34
N ARG A 25 -6.85 6.04 11.20
CA ARG A 25 -6.64 6.05 12.64
C ARG A 25 -6.56 4.64 13.21
N ALA A 26 -7.52 3.77 12.89
CA ALA A 26 -7.52 2.38 13.34
C ALA A 26 -6.26 1.63 12.86
N TYR A 27 -5.85 1.85 11.61
CA TYR A 27 -4.62 1.28 11.07
C TYR A 27 -3.36 1.75 11.82
N ASN A 28 -3.22 3.06 12.03
CA ASN A 28 -2.07 3.65 12.72
C ASN A 28 -1.98 3.21 14.18
N GLN A 29 -3.12 3.01 14.83
CA GLN A 29 -3.22 2.50 16.20
C GLN A 29 -3.04 0.98 16.30
N ARG A 30 -2.83 0.30 15.16
CA ARG A 30 -2.76 -1.17 15.06
C ARG A 30 -4.02 -1.86 15.62
N ASP A 31 -5.17 -1.19 15.58
CA ASP A 31 -6.45 -1.74 16.01
C ASP A 31 -7.12 -2.49 14.84
N PHE A 32 -6.78 -3.77 14.72
CA PHE A 32 -7.30 -4.65 13.68
C PHE A 32 -8.83 -4.81 13.76
N THR A 33 -9.36 -4.93 14.97
CA THR A 33 -10.80 -5.19 15.20
C THR A 33 -11.63 -4.02 14.70
N THR A 34 -11.31 -2.81 15.15
CA THR A 34 -12.00 -1.59 14.71
C THR A 34 -11.81 -1.35 13.22
N PHE A 35 -10.61 -1.59 12.68
CA PHE A 35 -10.35 -1.44 11.25
C PHE A 35 -11.27 -2.33 10.40
N PHE A 36 -11.42 -3.61 10.75
CA PHE A 36 -12.28 -4.52 9.99
C PHE A 36 -13.77 -4.26 10.19
N GLN A 37 -14.19 -3.86 11.39
CA GLN A 37 -15.57 -3.41 11.62
C GLN A 37 -15.92 -2.23 10.70
N LEU A 38 -15.02 -1.25 10.58
CA LEU A 38 -15.20 -0.12 9.66
C LEU A 38 -15.27 -0.56 8.20
N LEU A 39 -14.44 -1.53 7.78
CA LEU A 39 -14.47 -2.06 6.40
C LEU A 39 -15.78 -2.79 6.04
N GLU A 40 -16.55 -3.27 7.01
CA GLU A 40 -17.83 -3.94 6.80
C GLU A 40 -19.00 -2.95 6.71
N LEU A 41 -18.83 -1.71 7.20
CA LEU A 41 -19.88 -0.67 7.14
C LEU A 41 -20.18 -0.25 5.69
N ARG A 42 -21.47 0.04 5.43
CA ARG A 42 -21.96 0.52 4.13
C ARG A 42 -22.79 1.80 4.30
N PRO A 43 -22.20 2.90 4.79
CA PRO A 43 -22.92 4.17 4.92
C PRO A 43 -23.26 4.74 3.54
N ASP A 44 -24.53 5.09 3.33
CA ASP A 44 -25.03 5.66 2.06
C ASP A 44 -24.45 7.05 1.75
N SER A 45 -23.92 7.73 2.77
CA SER A 45 -23.31 9.06 2.64
C SER A 45 -21.85 9.03 2.19
N VAL A 46 -21.22 7.86 2.12
CA VAL A 46 -19.83 7.70 1.67
C VAL A 46 -19.80 7.32 0.20
N SER A 47 -18.80 7.82 -0.52
CA SER A 47 -18.71 7.58 -1.96
C SER A 47 -18.67 6.09 -2.30
N HIS A 48 -19.40 5.74 -3.36
CA HIS A 48 -19.49 4.37 -3.85
C HIS A 48 -18.10 3.76 -4.13
N TYR A 49 -17.16 4.57 -4.65
CA TYR A 49 -15.79 4.14 -4.89
C TYR A 49 -15.08 3.70 -3.59
N THR A 50 -15.25 4.47 -2.51
CA THR A 50 -14.64 4.15 -1.20
C THR A 50 -15.22 2.86 -0.64
N ILE A 51 -16.54 2.67 -0.76
CA ILE A 51 -17.22 1.43 -0.36
C ILE A 51 -16.68 0.24 -1.14
N HIS A 52 -16.53 0.36 -2.46
CA HIS A 52 -15.95 -0.69 -3.29
C HIS A 52 -14.51 -1.03 -2.88
N CYS A 53 -13.66 -0.02 -2.60
CA CYS A 53 -12.32 -0.25 -2.06
C CYS A 53 -12.35 -1.02 -0.72
N CYS A 54 -13.28 -0.70 0.17
CA CYS A 54 -13.43 -1.40 1.45
C CYS A 54 -13.83 -2.87 1.26
N GLN A 55 -14.72 -3.15 0.31
CA GLN A 55 -15.10 -4.52 -0.05
C GLN A 55 -13.90 -5.32 -0.58
N VAL A 56 -13.06 -4.72 -1.41
CA VAL A 56 -11.84 -5.36 -1.91
C VAL A 56 -10.89 -5.65 -0.75
N LEU A 57 -10.65 -4.69 0.14
CA LEU A 57 -9.80 -4.88 1.32
C LEU A 57 -10.31 -5.99 2.23
N ALA A 58 -11.62 -6.07 2.45
CA ALA A 58 -12.24 -7.10 3.29
C ALA A 58 -11.94 -8.53 2.80
N ARG A 59 -11.79 -8.73 1.48
CA ARG A 59 -11.44 -10.04 0.89
C ARG A 59 -10.04 -10.53 1.28
N TYR A 60 -9.13 -9.63 1.63
CA TYR A 60 -7.74 -9.94 1.98
C TYR A 60 -7.48 -9.95 3.50
N LYS A 61 -8.53 -10.26 4.29
CA LYS A 61 -8.52 -10.20 5.76
C LYS A 61 -7.29 -10.84 6.41
N GLU A 62 -6.99 -12.09 6.08
CA GLU A 62 -5.88 -12.83 6.68
C GLU A 62 -4.52 -12.19 6.38
N GLY A 63 -4.33 -11.68 5.14
CA GLY A 63 -3.10 -10.98 4.76
C GLY A 63 -2.93 -9.66 5.49
N ILE A 64 -4.02 -8.89 5.61
CA ILE A 64 -4.03 -7.63 6.33
C ILE A 64 -3.81 -7.87 7.83
N LYS A 65 -4.45 -8.88 8.44
CA LYS A 65 -4.25 -9.26 9.84
C LYS A 65 -2.78 -9.50 10.16
N ARG A 66 -2.09 -10.29 9.34
CA ARG A 66 -0.65 -10.52 9.48
C ARG A 66 0.14 -9.21 9.38
N GLY A 67 -0.27 -8.29 8.51
CA GLY A 67 0.32 -6.95 8.42
C GLY A 67 0.17 -6.12 9.70
N PHE A 68 -0.95 -6.25 10.42
CA PHE A 68 -1.16 -5.61 11.72
C PHE A 68 -0.28 -6.21 12.81
N GLU A 69 -0.08 -7.53 12.81
CA GLU A 69 0.73 -8.26 13.79
C GLU A 69 2.25 -8.09 13.55
N THR A 70 2.66 -7.94 12.30
CA THR A 70 4.09 -7.93 11.93
C THR A 70 4.69 -6.52 12.04
N LYS A 71 5.93 -6.43 12.54
CA LYS A 71 6.75 -5.20 12.54
C LYS A 71 7.56 -5.00 11.25
N PHE A 72 7.42 -5.90 10.28
CA PHE A 72 8.21 -5.88 9.05
C PHE A 72 7.83 -4.67 8.21
N SER A 73 8.83 -3.93 7.75
CA SER A 73 8.61 -2.77 6.88
C SER A 73 8.57 -3.23 5.42
N ASN A 74 7.71 -2.60 4.62
CA ASN A 74 7.71 -2.81 3.17
C ASN A 74 8.99 -2.30 2.48
N GLY A 75 9.89 -1.62 3.20
CA GLY A 75 11.07 -0.98 2.65
C GLY A 75 12.01 -1.93 1.90
N ARG A 76 12.19 -3.18 2.38
CA ARG A 76 13.00 -4.18 1.67
C ARG A 76 12.38 -4.54 0.32
N THR A 77 11.07 -4.84 0.31
CA THR A 77 10.32 -5.21 -0.89
C THR A 77 10.26 -4.04 -1.88
N GLU A 78 10.02 -2.82 -1.39
CA GLU A 78 10.02 -1.60 -2.20
C GLU A 78 11.39 -1.30 -2.81
N GLY A 79 12.46 -1.48 -2.04
CA GLY A 79 13.84 -1.32 -2.53
C GLY A 79 14.15 -2.28 -3.68
N ILE A 80 13.77 -3.56 -3.53
CA ILE A 80 13.91 -4.57 -4.59
C ILE A 80 13.08 -4.16 -5.82
N ASN A 81 11.81 -3.80 -5.63
CA ASN A 81 10.92 -3.39 -6.73
C ASN A 81 11.42 -2.16 -7.48
N ASN A 82 11.91 -1.14 -6.78
CA ASN A 82 12.46 0.08 -7.39
C ASN A 82 13.71 -0.22 -8.21
N ARG A 83 14.54 -1.15 -7.74
CA ARG A 83 15.71 -1.60 -8.47
C ARG A 83 15.35 -2.35 -9.74
N ILE A 84 14.43 -3.31 -9.66
CA ILE A 84 13.91 -4.04 -10.83
C ILE A 84 13.31 -3.06 -11.84
N LYS A 85 12.50 -2.08 -11.39
CA LYS A 85 11.96 -1.01 -12.25
C LYS A 85 13.07 -0.21 -12.93
N THR A 86 14.15 0.12 -12.21
CA THR A 86 15.30 0.85 -12.76
C THR A 86 16.01 0.04 -13.83
N ILE A 87 16.31 -1.24 -13.55
CA ILE A 87 16.90 -2.17 -14.53
C ILE A 87 16.01 -2.28 -15.77
N LYS A 88 14.68 -2.35 -15.59
CA LYS A 88 13.71 -2.40 -16.69
C LYS A 88 13.72 -1.11 -17.54
N ARG A 89 13.90 0.07 -16.95
CA ARG A 89 13.97 1.34 -17.71
C ARG A 89 15.23 1.44 -18.57
N VAL A 90 16.37 0.98 -18.06
CA VAL A 90 17.66 1.03 -18.79
C VAL A 90 17.91 -0.20 -19.67
N ALA A 91 16.92 -1.08 -19.79
CA ALA A 91 17.02 -2.33 -20.52
C ALA A 91 16.98 -2.19 -22.04
N CYS A 92 16.57 -1.04 -22.57
CA CYS A 92 16.39 -0.75 -24.00
C CYS A 92 15.82 -1.93 -24.81
N GLY A 93 14.83 -2.63 -24.26
CA GLY A 93 14.21 -3.79 -24.88
C GLY A 93 15.09 -5.04 -24.88
N TYR A 94 15.43 -5.59 -23.70
CA TYR A 94 16.01 -6.93 -23.60
C TYR A 94 15.16 -7.92 -24.42
N ARG A 95 15.65 -8.29 -25.60
CA ARG A 95 15.04 -9.25 -26.53
C ARG A 95 14.89 -10.64 -25.89
N TYR A 96 15.62 -10.89 -24.80
CA TYR A 96 15.61 -12.14 -24.04
C TYR A 96 15.35 -11.87 -22.55
N PHE A 97 14.23 -12.39 -22.04
CA PHE A 97 13.86 -12.33 -20.62
C PHE A 97 14.94 -12.94 -19.70
N THR A 98 15.68 -13.94 -20.20
CA THR A 98 16.81 -14.54 -19.48
C THR A 98 17.88 -13.51 -19.14
N ALA A 99 18.26 -12.63 -20.08
CA ALA A 99 19.26 -11.59 -19.83
C ALA A 99 18.78 -10.57 -18.79
N PHE A 100 17.48 -10.24 -18.79
CA PHE A 100 16.87 -9.38 -17.78
C PHE A 100 16.90 -10.02 -16.39
N LYS A 101 16.54 -11.31 -16.27
CA LYS A 101 16.63 -12.06 -15.01
C LYS A 101 18.07 -12.12 -14.50
N THR A 102 19.02 -12.48 -15.36
CA THR A 102 20.44 -12.53 -14.99
C THR A 102 20.93 -11.19 -14.46
N ARG A 103 20.56 -10.07 -15.09
CA ARG A 103 20.91 -8.73 -14.59
C ARG A 103 20.28 -8.45 -13.23
N ILE A 104 19.03 -8.84 -12.99
CA ILE A 104 18.40 -8.70 -11.65
C ILE A 104 19.20 -9.47 -10.60
N TYR A 105 19.57 -10.73 -10.86
CA TYR A 105 20.32 -11.57 -9.93
C TYR A 105 21.72 -11.01 -9.63
N LEU A 106 22.50 -10.70 -10.67
CA LEU A 106 23.87 -10.15 -10.52
C LEU A 106 23.88 -8.82 -9.75
N THR A 107 22.87 -8.00 -9.98
CA THR A 107 22.77 -6.70 -9.29
C THR A 107 22.33 -6.95 -7.84
N GLY A 108 21.42 -7.91 -7.59
CA GLY A 108 20.97 -8.33 -6.26
C GLY A 108 22.07 -8.88 -5.34
N GLU A 109 22.98 -9.73 -5.83
CA GLU A 109 24.06 -10.32 -5.02
C GLU A 109 25.12 -9.31 -4.59
N ASN A 110 25.45 -8.34 -5.46
CA ASN A 110 26.41 -7.28 -5.15
C ASN A 110 25.95 -6.36 -3.99
N SER A 111 24.66 -6.34 -3.65
CA SER A 111 24.17 -5.64 -2.46
C SER A 111 24.39 -6.43 -1.17
N TYR A 112 24.34 -7.77 -1.19
CA TYR A 112 24.59 -8.58 0.02
C TYR A 112 26.08 -8.55 0.42
N LEU A 113 26.98 -8.52 -0.55
CA LEU A 113 28.43 -8.40 -0.29
C LEU A 113 28.83 -7.02 0.25
N ARG A 114 28.09 -5.95 -0.11
CA ARG A 114 28.35 -4.59 0.36
C ARG A 114 27.84 -4.29 1.76
N ILE A 115 26.83 -5.01 2.27
CA ILE A 115 26.32 -4.80 3.64
C ILE A 115 27.22 -5.51 4.68
N ASN A 116 27.94 -6.56 4.28
CA ASN A 116 28.80 -7.36 5.16
C ASN A 116 30.29 -6.93 5.14
N THR A 117 30.62 -5.79 4.51
CA THR A 117 32.00 -5.25 4.41
C THR A 117 32.12 -3.79 4.87
N THR A 118 31.11 -3.28 5.57
CA THR A 118 31.13 -1.98 6.30
C THR A 118 30.60 -2.20 7.69
#